data_AF-A0AAE1FYM2-F1
#
_entry.id   AF-A0AAE1FYM2-F1
#
_cell.length_a   1.000
_cell.length_b   1.000
_cell.length_c   1.000
_cell.angle_alpha   90.00
_cell.angle_beta   90.00
_cell.angle_gamma   90.00
#
_symmetry.space_group_name_H-M   'P 1'
#
loop_
_entity.id
_entity.type
_entity.pdbx_description
1 polymer ?
#
loop_
_entity_poly.entity_id
_entity_poly.type
_entity_poly.pdbx_seq_one_letter_code
_entity_poly.pdbx_strand_id
1 'polypeptide(L)'
;MKLVMKTQKTKKGTIITVEKWYGNSKEVAAVRTVCSHITNMVTGVSKGFQYKMRAVYAHFPINCVIPTNKKSVEIRNFLGEKYIRKVEMAKGVTIAASTKQKDEFVIEGNDVESVSLTAAKIQQSTTVKKKDIRKFLDGVYVSEKGHIAEEE
;
A
#
# COMPACT_ATOMS: atom_id res chain seq x y z
N MET A 1 31.63 -8.58 -9.64
CA MET A 1 31.85 -7.51 -8.64
C MET A 1 30.62 -7.33 -7.78
N LYS A 2 30.77 -7.39 -6.45
CA LYS A 2 29.64 -7.38 -5.49
C LYS A 2 29.24 -5.95 -5.12
N LEU A 3 27.94 -5.74 -4.90
CA LEU A 3 27.43 -4.59 -4.14
C LEU A 3 27.91 -4.76 -2.70
N VAL A 4 28.50 -3.73 -2.11
CA VAL A 4 28.98 -3.76 -0.72
C VAL A 4 28.18 -2.74 0.07
N MET A 5 27.60 -3.17 1.18
CA MET A 5 26.93 -2.29 2.13
C MET A 5 27.76 -2.23 3.40
N LYS A 6 28.16 -1.03 3.80
CA LYS A 6 28.94 -0.76 5.01
C LYS A 6 28.08 0.02 6.00
N THR A 7 28.19 -0.32 7.27
CA THR A 7 27.52 0.41 8.35
C THR A 7 28.59 1.00 9.25
N GLN A 8 28.58 2.32 9.40
CA GLN A 8 29.52 3.03 10.26
C GLN A 8 28.76 3.72 11.39
N LYS A 9 29.13 3.43 12.64
CA LYS A 9 28.61 4.16 13.80
C LYS A 9 29.48 5.40 14.03
N THR A 10 28.87 6.57 14.04
CA THR A 10 29.51 7.84 14.37
C THR A 10 28.85 8.45 15.61
N LYS A 11 29.51 9.45 16.25
CA LYS A 11 28.96 10.14 17.43
C LYS A 11 27.61 10.83 17.16
N LYS A 12 27.25 11.08 15.89
CA LYS A 12 26.00 11.75 15.46
C LYS A 12 24.92 10.78 14.95
N GLY A 13 25.19 9.47 14.90
CA GLY A 13 24.25 8.47 14.40
C GLY A 13 24.89 7.34 13.60
N THR A 14 24.05 6.43 13.09
CA THR A 14 24.48 5.31 12.24
C THR A 14 24.36 5.70 10.77
N ILE A 15 25.45 5.62 10.02
CA ILE A 15 25.50 5.90 8.58
C ILE A 15 25.56 4.57 7.83
N ILE A 16 24.69 4.41 6.83
CA ILE A 16 24.68 3.25 5.93
C ILE A 16 25.21 3.73 4.57
N THR A 17 26.29 3.12 4.09
CA THR A 17 26.91 3.42 2.80
C THR A 17 26.73 2.23 1.87
N VAL A 18 26.12 2.45 0.71
CA VAL A 18 25.96 1.45 -0.34
C VAL A 18 26.91 1.77 -1.48
N GLU A 19 27.88 0.89 -1.73
CA GLU A 19 28.93 1.09 -2.72
C GLU A 19 28.88 -0.01 -3.78
N LYS A 20 29.08 0.39 -5.04
CA LYS A 20 29.34 -0.51 -6.17
C LYS A 20 30.58 -0.01 -6.90
N TRP A 21 31.60 -0.86 -6.95
CA TRP A 21 32.81 -0.60 -7.71
C TRP A 21 32.59 -0.95 -9.18
N TYR A 22 33.13 -0.11 -10.09
CA TYR A 22 33.06 -0.27 -11.55
C TYR A 22 31.65 -0.64 -12.05
N GLY A 23 30.65 0.12 -11.63
CA GLY A 23 29.25 -0.15 -11.95
C GLY A 23 28.85 0.28 -13.35
N ASN A 24 28.17 -0.59 -14.08
CA ASN A 24 27.47 -0.20 -15.32
C ASN A 24 26.22 0.65 -15.00
N SER A 25 25.66 1.37 -15.98
CA SER A 25 24.49 2.25 -15.78
C SER A 25 23.31 1.57 -15.07
N LYS A 26 23.02 0.30 -15.42
CA LYS A 26 22.00 -0.52 -14.75
C LYS A 26 22.31 -0.81 -13.29
N GLU A 27 23.59 -1.01 -12.96
CA GLU A 27 24.01 -1.32 -11.59
C GLU A 27 24.03 -0.07 -10.71
N VAL A 28 24.39 1.10 -11.28
CA VAL A 28 24.29 2.39 -10.59
C VAL A 28 22.83 2.71 -10.23
N ALA A 29 21.90 2.42 -11.14
CA ALA A 29 20.46 2.56 -10.84
C ALA A 29 20.02 1.65 -9.68
N ALA A 30 20.51 0.41 -9.65
CA ALA A 30 20.20 -0.54 -8.58
C ALA A 30 20.71 -0.06 -7.20
N VAL A 31 21.86 0.61 -7.12
CA VAL A 31 22.36 1.22 -5.87
C VAL A 31 21.34 2.22 -5.33
N ARG A 32 20.80 3.09 -6.19
CA ARG A 32 19.80 4.09 -5.80
C ARG A 32 18.51 3.43 -5.33
N THR A 33 18.05 2.38 -6.01
CA THR A 33 16.87 1.61 -5.61
C THR A 33 17.05 0.99 -4.23
N VAL A 34 18.21 0.38 -3.94
CA VAL A 34 18.52 -0.18 -2.61
C VAL A 34 18.48 0.91 -1.54
N CYS A 35 19.08 2.08 -1.79
CA CYS A 35 18.99 3.20 -0.87
C CYS A 35 17.54 3.61 -0.58
N SER A 36 16.69 3.68 -1.60
CA SER A 36 15.26 3.97 -1.44
C SER A 36 14.52 2.92 -0.61
N HIS A 37 14.78 1.62 -0.84
CA HIS A 37 14.18 0.57 -0.01
C HIS A 37 14.61 0.68 1.45
N ILE A 38 15.89 0.98 1.72
CA ILE A 38 16.37 1.18 3.10
C ILE A 38 15.66 2.36 3.76
N THR A 39 15.55 3.49 3.06
CA THR A 39 14.81 4.66 3.59
C THR A 39 13.36 4.31 3.89
N ASN A 40 12.68 3.57 2.99
CA ASN A 40 11.30 3.11 3.21
C ASN A 40 11.17 2.15 4.39
N MET A 41 12.13 1.24 4.57
CA MET A 41 12.14 0.35 5.74
C MET A 41 12.30 1.16 7.02
N VAL A 42 13.23 2.13 7.05
CA VAL A 42 13.45 2.98 8.23
C VAL A 42 12.22 3.82 8.56
N THR A 43 11.58 4.45 7.57
CA THR A 43 10.33 5.21 7.79
C THR A 43 9.17 4.30 8.20
N GLY A 44 9.14 3.07 7.69
CA GLY A 44 8.16 2.06 8.04
C GLY A 44 8.18 1.64 9.51
N VAL A 45 9.37 1.44 10.09
CA VAL A 45 9.48 1.12 11.54
C VAL A 45 9.32 2.34 12.44
N SER A 46 9.62 3.55 11.97
CA SER A 46 9.51 4.76 12.80
C SER A 46 8.12 5.37 12.81
N LYS A 47 7.48 5.51 11.64
CA LYS A 47 6.19 6.21 11.47
C LYS A 47 5.05 5.30 11.02
N GLY A 48 5.36 4.15 10.42
CA GLY A 48 4.40 3.31 9.73
C GLY A 48 3.86 3.94 8.43
N PHE A 49 3.16 3.14 7.62
CA PHE A 49 2.49 3.58 6.41
C PHE A 49 0.98 3.42 6.52
N GLN A 50 0.26 4.42 6.03
CA GLN A 50 -1.19 4.46 6.04
C GLN A 50 -1.72 4.83 4.65
N TYR A 51 -2.55 3.96 4.08
CA TYR A 51 -3.17 4.17 2.77
C TYR A 51 -4.67 4.28 2.98
N LYS A 52 -5.24 5.44 2.64
CA LYS A 52 -6.69 5.65 2.67
C LYS A 52 -7.26 5.24 1.32
N MET A 53 -8.28 4.40 1.35
CA MET A 53 -9.00 3.93 0.18
C MET A 53 -10.47 4.28 0.28
N ARG A 54 -11.03 4.75 -0.82
CA ARG A 54 -12.42 5.19 -0.90
C ARG A 54 -13.17 4.40 -1.95
N ALA A 55 -14.34 3.89 -1.56
CA ALA A 55 -15.28 3.29 -2.48
C ALA A 55 -16.09 4.40 -3.19
N VAL A 56 -16.08 4.36 -4.52
CA VAL A 56 -16.81 5.28 -5.39
C VAL A 56 -17.85 4.48 -6.14
N TYR A 57 -19.08 4.95 -6.16
CA TYR A 57 -20.19 4.29 -6.85
C TYR A 57 -21.20 5.33 -7.36
N ALA A 58 -21.84 5.06 -8.49
CA ALA A 58 -22.91 5.90 -9.03
C ALA A 58 -24.30 5.46 -8.54
N HIS A 59 -24.61 4.17 -8.65
CA HIS A 59 -25.97 3.66 -8.40
C HIS A 59 -26.02 2.48 -7.42
N PHE A 60 -25.06 1.55 -7.50
CA PHE A 60 -25.02 0.39 -6.62
C PHE A 60 -24.08 0.68 -5.44
N PRO A 61 -24.58 0.84 -4.20
CA PRO A 61 -23.72 1.10 -3.06
C PRO A 61 -22.81 -0.11 -2.79
N ILE A 62 -21.51 0.14 -2.73
CA ILE A 62 -20.49 -0.89 -2.51
C ILE A 62 -20.29 -1.08 -1.01
N ASN A 63 -20.56 -2.29 -0.51
CA ASN A 63 -20.38 -2.60 0.91
C ASN A 63 -19.01 -3.27 1.13
N CYS A 64 -18.12 -2.60 1.86
CA CYS A 64 -16.84 -3.15 2.27
C CYS A 64 -16.96 -3.69 3.69
N VAL A 65 -17.01 -5.02 3.83
CA VAL A 65 -17.11 -5.71 5.13
C VAL A 65 -15.74 -6.19 5.55
N ILE A 66 -15.32 -5.77 6.74
CA ILE A 66 -14.08 -6.22 7.36
C ILE A 66 -14.42 -7.30 8.40
N PRO A 67 -14.11 -8.59 8.14
CA PRO A 67 -14.29 -9.65 9.13
C PRO A 67 -13.41 -9.42 10.37
N THR A 68 -13.84 -9.96 11.52
CA THR A 68 -13.22 -9.79 12.85
C THR A 68 -11.72 -10.08 12.86
N ASN A 69 -11.25 -10.97 11.99
CA ASN A 69 -9.84 -11.34 11.88
C ASN A 69 -8.95 -10.24 11.26
N LYS A 70 -9.54 -9.15 10.71
CA LYS A 70 -8.84 -8.01 10.06
C LYS A 70 -7.74 -8.42 9.08
N LYS A 71 -7.86 -9.59 8.44
CA LYS A 71 -6.89 -10.19 7.52
C LYS A 71 -7.40 -10.33 6.09
N SER A 72 -8.68 -10.08 5.88
CA SER A 72 -9.31 -10.06 4.56
C SER A 72 -10.32 -8.94 4.49
N VAL A 73 -10.68 -8.56 3.26
CA VAL A 73 -11.74 -7.61 2.96
C VAL A 73 -12.74 -8.31 2.06
N GLU A 74 -14.02 -8.16 2.38
CA GLU A 74 -15.11 -8.64 1.55
C GLU A 74 -15.82 -7.45 0.91
N ILE A 75 -15.76 -7.37 -0.41
CA ILE A 75 -16.44 -6.34 -1.20
C ILE A 75 -17.72 -6.96 -1.76
N ARG A 76 -18.86 -6.40 -1.39
CA ARG A 76 -20.19 -6.87 -1.77
C ARG A 76 -20.89 -5.84 -2.63
N ASN A 77 -21.82 -6.31 -3.47
CA ASN A 77 -22.69 -5.47 -4.32
C ASN A 77 -21.93 -4.58 -5.32
N PHE A 78 -20.73 -4.97 -5.73
CA PHE A 78 -19.99 -4.27 -6.78
C PHE A 78 -20.77 -4.39 -8.10
N LEU A 79 -21.19 -3.25 -8.68
CA LEU A 79 -21.97 -3.20 -9.93
C LEU A 79 -23.30 -4.00 -9.90
N GLY A 80 -23.83 -4.30 -8.70
CA GLY A 80 -25.03 -5.12 -8.53
C GLY A 80 -24.79 -6.64 -8.65
N GLU A 81 -23.53 -7.08 -8.66
CA GLU A 81 -23.18 -8.50 -8.66
C GLU A 81 -23.57 -9.18 -7.33
N LYS A 82 -24.13 -10.40 -7.41
CA LYS A 82 -24.34 -11.27 -6.24
C LYS A 82 -23.04 -11.89 -5.70
N TYR A 83 -21.98 -11.86 -6.51
CA TYR A 83 -20.68 -12.44 -6.15
C TYR A 83 -19.96 -11.58 -5.11
N ILE A 84 -19.44 -12.23 -4.07
CA ILE A 84 -18.66 -11.57 -3.02
C ILE A 84 -17.18 -11.65 -3.38
N ARG A 85 -16.54 -10.50 -3.53
CA ARG A 85 -15.12 -10.40 -3.85
C ARG A 85 -14.33 -10.36 -2.54
N LYS A 86 -13.68 -11.48 -2.19
CA LYS A 86 -12.80 -11.57 -1.01
C LYS A 86 -11.36 -11.32 -1.43
N VAL A 87 -10.70 -10.37 -0.77
CA VAL A 87 -9.27 -10.09 -0.96
C VAL A 87 -8.54 -10.35 0.36
N GLU A 88 -7.53 -11.21 0.31
CA GLU A 88 -6.65 -11.47 1.45
C GLU A 88 -5.52 -10.46 1.52
N MET A 89 -5.22 -10.00 2.72
CA MET A 89 -4.18 -9.02 2.97
C MET A 89 -2.80 -9.66 3.11
N ALA A 90 -1.77 -8.87 2.81
CA ALA A 90 -0.39 -9.28 3.07
C ALA A 90 -0.12 -9.44 4.58
N LYS A 91 0.91 -10.20 4.93
CA LYS A 91 1.28 -10.45 6.33
C LYS A 91 1.71 -9.14 7.00
N GLY A 92 1.21 -8.89 8.21
CA GLY A 92 1.56 -7.69 8.99
C GLY A 92 0.84 -6.41 8.54
N VAL A 93 -0.13 -6.52 7.63
CA VAL A 93 -1.00 -5.41 7.22
C VAL A 93 -2.36 -5.56 7.88
N THR A 94 -2.87 -4.48 8.45
CA THR A 94 -4.20 -4.41 9.07
C THR A 94 -5.11 -3.48 8.30
N ILE A 95 -6.41 -3.72 8.39
CA ILE A 95 -7.43 -2.82 7.84
C ILE A 95 -8.40 -2.36 8.91
N ALA A 96 -8.79 -1.09 8.81
CA ALA A 96 -9.81 -0.48 9.65
C ALA A 96 -10.79 0.30 8.78
N ALA A 97 -12.06 0.30 9.14
CA ALA A 97 -13.03 1.24 8.57
C ALA A 97 -12.74 2.64 9.15
N SER A 98 -12.75 3.66 8.30
CA SER A 98 -12.60 5.04 8.75
C SER A 98 -13.85 5.46 9.52
N THR A 99 -13.69 6.04 10.71
CA THR A 99 -14.81 6.63 11.46
C THR A 99 -15.11 8.06 10.99
N LYS A 100 -14.15 8.70 10.32
CA LYS A 100 -14.23 10.10 9.90
C LYS A 100 -15.03 10.29 8.62
N GLN A 101 -14.92 9.35 7.69
CA GLN A 101 -15.55 9.44 6.37
C GLN A 101 -16.27 8.13 6.01
N LYS A 102 -17.49 8.27 5.52
CA LYS A 102 -18.28 7.14 5.05
C LYS A 102 -17.64 6.55 3.79
N ASP A 103 -17.73 5.22 3.65
CA ASP A 103 -17.25 4.45 2.49
C ASP A 103 -15.74 4.57 2.27
N GLU A 104 -15.01 4.92 3.33
CA GLU A 104 -13.55 4.95 3.39
C GLU A 104 -13.05 3.87 4.34
N PHE A 105 -11.96 3.22 3.95
CA PHE A 105 -11.21 2.32 4.81
C PHE A 105 -9.72 2.59 4.68
N VAL A 106 -9.01 2.22 5.73
CA VAL A 106 -7.62 2.54 5.92
C VAL A 106 -6.83 1.25 6.03
N ILE A 107 -5.77 1.15 5.24
CA ILE A 107 -4.81 0.04 5.23
C ILE A 107 -3.54 0.53 5.91
N GLU A 108 -3.14 -0.18 6.96
CA GLU A 108 -2.02 0.19 7.81
C GLU A 108 -1.00 -0.94 7.88
N GLY A 109 0.28 -0.58 7.92
CA GLY A 109 1.35 -1.53 8.11
C GLY A 109 2.72 -0.87 8.11
N ASN A 110 3.73 -1.63 8.51
CA ASN A 110 5.10 -1.12 8.60
C ASN A 110 5.85 -1.21 7.26
N ASP A 111 5.44 -2.12 6.38
CA ASP A 111 6.06 -2.30 5.06
C ASP A 111 5.22 -1.66 3.95
N VAL A 112 5.80 -0.67 3.27
CA VAL A 112 5.15 0.05 2.17
C VAL A 112 4.79 -0.87 1.01
N GLU A 113 5.60 -1.90 0.74
CA GLU A 113 5.38 -2.81 -0.38
C GLU A 113 4.17 -3.69 -0.11
N SER A 114 4.08 -4.27 1.08
CA SER A 114 2.94 -5.07 1.52
C SER A 114 1.64 -4.27 1.60
N VAL A 115 1.69 -3.04 2.12
CA VAL A 115 0.53 -2.12 2.16
C VAL A 115 0.07 -1.76 0.75
N SER A 116 0.99 -1.34 -0.11
CA SER A 116 0.70 -0.95 -1.50
C SER A 116 0.16 -2.12 -2.32
N LEU A 117 0.73 -3.31 -2.17
CA LEU A 117 0.29 -4.52 -2.86
C LEU A 117 -1.13 -4.90 -2.45
N THR A 118 -1.45 -4.78 -1.17
CA THR A 118 -2.79 -5.05 -0.65
C THR A 118 -3.81 -4.06 -1.23
N ALA A 119 -3.49 -2.76 -1.24
CA ALA A 119 -4.32 -1.73 -1.86
C ALA A 119 -4.54 -1.98 -3.36
N ALA A 120 -3.48 -2.35 -4.08
CA ALA A 120 -3.56 -2.66 -5.51
C ALA A 120 -4.43 -3.89 -5.79
N LYS A 121 -4.34 -4.95 -4.99
CA LYS A 121 -5.19 -6.14 -5.11
C LYS A 121 -6.67 -5.80 -4.92
N ILE A 122 -6.98 -4.93 -3.95
CA ILE A 122 -8.34 -4.45 -3.71
C ILE A 122 -8.86 -3.69 -4.94
N GLN A 123 -8.11 -2.72 -5.46
CA GLN A 123 -8.49 -1.95 -6.65
C GLN A 123 -8.68 -2.85 -7.89
N GLN A 124 -7.75 -3.79 -8.12
CA GLN A 124 -7.83 -4.75 -9.23
C GLN A 124 -9.05 -5.67 -9.11
N SER A 125 -9.43 -6.04 -7.88
CA SER A 125 -10.63 -6.83 -7.64
C SER A 125 -11.91 -6.09 -8.04
N THR A 126 -11.92 -4.76 -7.94
CA THR A 126 -13.05 -3.89 -8.30
C THR A 126 -12.87 -3.19 -9.65
N THR A 127 -12.09 -3.76 -10.57
CA THR A 127 -11.96 -3.20 -11.91
C THR A 127 -13.13 -3.63 -12.78
N VAL A 128 -13.82 -2.66 -13.37
CA VAL A 128 -14.93 -2.90 -14.30
C VAL A 128 -14.42 -3.59 -15.58
N LYS A 129 -15.06 -4.69 -15.97
CA LYS A 129 -14.73 -5.42 -17.20
C LYS A 129 -15.90 -5.36 -18.19
N LYS A 130 -15.60 -5.39 -19.50
CA LYS A 130 -16.59 -5.44 -20.60
C LYS A 130 -17.59 -4.26 -20.64
N LYS A 131 -17.26 -3.13 -20.04
CA LYS A 131 -18.01 -1.86 -20.08
C LYS A 131 -17.04 -0.70 -20.29
N ASP A 132 -17.55 0.47 -20.69
CA ASP A 132 -16.73 1.67 -20.83
C ASP A 132 -16.35 2.24 -19.45
N ILE A 133 -15.06 2.16 -19.14
CA ILE A 133 -14.48 2.65 -17.88
C ILE A 133 -14.61 4.17 -17.70
N ARG A 134 -14.84 4.92 -18.78
CA ARG A 134 -15.03 6.38 -18.70
C ARG A 134 -16.41 6.76 -18.18
N LYS A 135 -17.38 5.87 -18.34
CA LYS A 135 -18.76 6.07 -17.85
C LYS A 135 -19.02 5.34 -16.54
N PHE A 136 -18.45 4.14 -16.39
CA PHE A 136 -18.56 3.34 -15.17
C PHE A 136 -17.30 3.45 -14.35
N LEU A 137 -17.26 4.49 -13.51
CA LEU A 137 -16.14 4.79 -12.61
C LEU A 137 -16.23 4.06 -11.26
N ASP A 138 -17.26 3.22 -11.07
CA ASP A 138 -17.48 2.43 -9.87
C ASP A 138 -16.26 1.57 -9.53
N GLY A 139 -15.78 1.66 -8.28
CA GLY A 139 -14.58 0.96 -7.84
C GLY A 139 -14.08 1.46 -6.50
N VAL A 140 -13.01 0.84 -6.00
CA VAL A 140 -12.29 1.32 -4.82
C VAL A 140 -10.93 1.84 -5.24
N TYR A 141 -10.64 3.09 -4.85
CA TYR A 141 -9.42 3.80 -5.22
C TYR A 141 -8.64 4.25 -4.00
N VAL A 142 -7.32 4.38 -4.14
CA VAL A 142 -6.47 5.01 -3.13
C VAL A 142 -6.70 6.52 -3.20
N SER A 143 -7.23 7.12 -2.14
CA SER A 143 -7.45 8.56 -2.03
C SER A 143 -6.19 9.28 -1.56
N GLU A 144 -5.50 8.72 -0.56
CA GLU A 144 -4.34 9.34 0.08
C GLU A 144 -3.30 8.29 0.48
N LYS A 145 -2.04 8.69 0.41
CA LYS A 145 -0.89 7.92 0.91
C LYS A 145 -0.18 8.76 1.96
N GLY A 146 -0.09 8.24 3.17
CA GLY A 146 0.51 8.94 4.31
C GLY A 146 1.19 8.00 5.30
N HIS A 147 1.44 8.53 6.48
CA HIS A 147 2.05 7.84 7.62
C HIS A 147 1.04 7.70 8.76
N ILE A 148 1.26 6.73 9.66
CA ILE A 148 0.36 6.52 10.81
C ILE A 148 0.61 7.59 11.87
N ALA A 149 1.89 7.83 12.18
CA ALA A 149 2.30 8.96 13.00
C ALA A 149 2.49 10.19 12.12
N GLU A 150 1.61 11.17 12.25
CA GLU A 150 1.83 12.53 11.74
C GLU A 150 2.87 13.17 12.67
N GLU A 151 4.00 13.65 12.12
CA GLU A 151 4.91 14.53 12.86
C GLU A 151 4.19 15.87 13.03
N GLU A 152 3.95 16.28 14.28
CA GLU A 152 3.62 17.66 14.63
C GLU A 152 4.75 18.62 14.21
#